data_AF-Q2JNB1-F1
#
_entry.id   AF-Q2JNB1-F1
#
_cell.length_a   1.000
_cell.length_b   1.000
_cell.length_c   1.000
_cell.angle_alpha   90.00
_cell.angle_beta   90.00
_cell.angle_gamma   90.00
#
_symmetry.space_group_name_H-M   'P 1'
#
loop_
_entity.id
_entity.type
_entity.pdbx_description
1 polymer ?
#
loop_
_entity_poly.entity_id
_entity_poly.type
_entity_poly.pdbx_seq_one_letter_code
_entity_poly.pdbx_strand_id
1 'polypeptide(L)'
;MVQNGQKLGFFWRQVFLKGILLLLILGGLVLGTGLPLVAASSPTLSGKLTGPEWRQADPEAKQDFCRKAFQAFRASPSQSYIISSNVQALTPEGLCRRLDQFYQYAVNDEIPINQAANIAPLLFSDLPLEQP
;
A
#
# COMPACT_ATOMS: atom_id res chain seq x y z
N MET A 1 23.74 -15.10 66.50
CA MET A 1 22.62 -14.90 65.55
C MET A 1 22.90 -13.59 64.80
N VAL A 2 23.64 -13.57 63.68
CA VAL A 2 23.39 -14.09 62.31
C VAL A 2 22.29 -13.32 61.57
N GLN A 3 22.68 -12.77 60.42
CA GLN A 3 21.87 -12.34 59.26
C GLN A 3 20.96 -11.12 59.42
N ASN A 4 21.48 -9.92 59.15
CA ASN A 4 20.62 -8.82 58.68
C ASN A 4 21.22 -7.95 57.55
N GLY A 5 22.39 -8.30 57.02
CA GLY A 5 23.09 -7.53 55.96
C GLY A 5 23.02 -8.11 54.53
N GLN A 6 22.37 -9.27 54.32
CA GLN A 6 22.41 -9.98 53.02
C GLN A 6 21.21 -9.71 52.09
N LYS A 7 20.10 -9.12 52.57
CA LYS A 7 18.90 -8.93 51.73
C LYS A 7 18.98 -7.76 50.75
N LEU A 8 19.80 -6.74 51.04
CA LEU A 8 19.82 -5.50 50.25
C LEU A 8 20.58 -5.65 48.90
N GLY A 9 21.64 -6.46 48.86
CA GLY A 9 22.41 -6.72 47.64
C GLY A 9 21.70 -7.65 46.64
N PHE A 10 20.83 -8.54 47.13
CA PHE A 10 20.11 -9.50 46.28
C PHE A 10 19.01 -8.82 45.44
N PHE A 11 18.37 -7.80 46.02
CA PHE A 11 17.31 -7.04 45.35
C PHE A 11 17.86 -6.20 44.19
N TRP A 12 19.01 -5.56 44.36
CA TRP A 12 19.66 -4.76 43.31
C TRP A 12 20.17 -5.62 42.14
N ARG A 13 20.69 -6.82 42.41
CA ARG A 13 21.11 -7.77 41.35
C ARG A 13 19.94 -8.23 40.47
N GLN A 14 18.76 -8.47 41.05
CA GLN A 14 17.59 -8.89 40.27
C GLN A 14 17.02 -7.79 39.37
N VAL A 15 17.07 -6.52 39.80
CA VAL A 15 16.60 -5.38 38.99
C VAL A 15 17.53 -5.16 37.80
N PHE A 16 18.84 -5.25 37.99
CA PHE A 16 19.82 -5.11 36.90
C PHE A 16 19.68 -6.22 35.84
N LEU A 17 19.49 -7.48 36.25
CA LEU A 17 19.37 -8.59 35.31
C LEU A 17 18.11 -8.48 34.43
N LYS A 18 16.98 -8.07 35.02
CA LYS A 18 15.71 -7.89 34.28
C LYS A 18 15.75 -6.66 33.36
N GLY A 19 16.40 -5.58 33.78
CA GLY A 19 16.55 -4.38 32.95
C GLY A 19 17.40 -4.62 31.70
N ILE A 20 18.50 -5.38 31.83
CA ILE A 20 19.36 -5.75 30.70
C ILE A 20 18.63 -6.68 29.72
N LEU A 21 17.82 -7.62 30.23
CA LEU A 21 17.02 -8.51 29.36
C LEU A 21 15.98 -7.72 28.55
N LEU A 22 15.31 -6.73 29.14
CA LEU A 22 14.38 -5.85 28.43
C LEU A 22 15.08 -5.01 27.34
N LEU A 23 16.28 -4.50 27.60
CA LEU A 23 17.08 -3.78 26.62
C LEU A 23 17.51 -4.66 25.43
N LEU A 24 17.84 -5.94 25.68
CA LEU A 24 18.20 -6.87 24.61
C LEU A 24 17.00 -7.24 23.72
N ILE A 25 15.80 -7.38 24.29
CA ILE A 25 14.58 -7.65 23.51
C ILE A 25 14.21 -6.43 22.65
N LEU A 26 14.31 -5.21 23.18
CA LEU A 26 14.07 -4.00 22.38
C LEU A 26 15.13 -3.79 21.28
N GLY A 27 16.41 -4.06 21.58
CA GLY A 27 17.51 -3.93 20.60
C GLY A 27 17.40 -4.92 19.44
N GLY A 28 16.92 -6.15 19.70
CA GLY A 28 16.71 -7.17 18.67
C GLY A 28 15.59 -6.83 17.67
N LEU A 29 14.59 -6.03 18.06
CA LEU A 29 13.47 -5.69 17.19
C LEU A 29 13.85 -4.66 16.12
N VAL A 30 14.82 -3.78 16.39
CA VAL A 30 15.21 -2.69 15.47
C VAL A 30 16.06 -3.20 14.30
N LEU A 31 16.85 -4.26 14.47
CA LEU A 31 17.70 -4.83 13.42
C LEU A 31 17.00 -5.81 12.47
N GLY A 32 15.76 -6.24 12.77
CA GLY A 32 15.00 -7.21 11.96
C GLY A 32 14.21 -6.60 10.79
N THR A 33 14.09 -5.27 10.73
CA THR A 33 13.36 -4.59 9.65
C THR A 33 14.31 -4.12 8.56
N GLY A 34 14.85 -5.08 7.82
CA GLY A 34 15.52 -4.83 6.54
C GLY A 34 14.53 -4.32 5.49
N LEU A 35 13.99 -3.11 5.68
CA LEU A 35 13.23 -2.39 4.69
C LEU A 35 14.22 -1.72 3.73
N PRO A 36 14.33 -2.15 2.46
CA PRO A 36 15.05 -1.37 1.47
C PRO A 36 14.27 -0.07 1.24
N LEU A 37 14.81 1.03 1.76
CA LEU A 37 14.49 2.40 1.34
C LEU A 37 14.96 2.60 -0.10
N VAL A 38 14.21 2.07 -1.07
CA VAL A 38 14.24 2.61 -2.44
C VAL A 38 13.21 3.73 -2.45
N ALA A 39 13.65 4.92 -2.07
CA ALA A 39 12.91 6.14 -2.30
C ALA A 39 12.95 6.45 -3.81
N ALA A 40 12.00 5.92 -4.56
CA ALA A 40 11.68 6.43 -5.89
C ALA A 40 10.90 7.74 -5.70
N SER A 41 11.58 8.86 -5.90
CA SER A 41 11.02 10.22 -5.86
C SER A 41 10.24 10.54 -7.13
N SER A 42 9.33 9.66 -7.53
CA SER A 42 8.29 9.99 -8.51
C SER A 42 7.10 10.52 -7.72
N PRO A 43 6.40 11.57 -8.20
CA PRO A 43 5.23 12.10 -7.50
C PRO A 43 4.27 10.94 -7.25
N THR A 44 4.12 10.55 -5.98
CA THR A 44 3.17 9.52 -5.61
C THR A 44 1.82 10.09 -5.97
N LEU A 45 1.17 9.52 -6.99
CA LEU A 45 -0.21 9.87 -7.31
C LEU A 45 -1.04 9.57 -6.04
N SER A 46 -1.25 10.61 -5.24
CA SER A 46 -2.05 10.55 -4.03
C SER A 46 -3.50 10.42 -4.47
N GLY A 47 -4.29 9.59 -3.78
CA GLY A 47 -5.65 9.24 -4.21
C GLY A 47 -6.60 10.42 -4.43
N LYS A 48 -6.21 11.64 -4.08
CA LYS A 48 -6.97 12.89 -4.24
C LYS A 48 -6.79 13.58 -5.60
N LEU A 49 -5.83 13.14 -6.42
CA LEU A 49 -5.60 13.73 -7.75
C LEU A 49 -6.75 13.42 -8.70
N THR A 50 -6.96 14.28 -9.68
CA THR A 50 -8.13 14.24 -10.56
C THR A 50 -7.71 14.11 -12.03
N GLY A 51 -8.65 14.20 -12.97
CA GLY A 51 -8.41 13.96 -14.40
C GLY A 51 -7.35 14.84 -15.05
N PRO A 52 -7.26 16.15 -14.75
CA PRO A 52 -6.20 17.02 -15.25
C PRO A 52 -4.80 16.56 -14.80
N GLU A 53 -4.64 16.23 -13.53
CA GLU A 53 -3.35 15.76 -12.99
C GLU A 53 -3.00 14.38 -13.52
N TRP A 54 -3.99 13.48 -13.68
CA TRP A 54 -3.76 12.19 -14.32
C TRP A 54 -3.24 12.35 -15.74
N ARG A 55 -3.83 13.24 -16.54
CA ARG A 55 -3.40 13.46 -17.93
C ARG A 55 -1.98 14.04 -18.04
N GLN A 56 -1.56 14.85 -17.06
CA GLN A 56 -0.23 15.46 -17.02
C GLN A 56 0.83 14.57 -16.36
N ALA A 57 0.43 13.49 -15.69
CA ALA A 57 1.34 12.62 -14.97
C ALA A 57 2.27 11.84 -15.91
N ASP A 58 3.52 11.65 -15.46
CA ASP A 58 4.51 10.86 -16.17
C ASP A 58 4.02 9.41 -16.39
N PRO A 59 4.32 8.78 -17.53
CA PRO A 59 3.91 7.40 -17.81
C PRO A 59 4.36 6.39 -16.75
N GLU A 60 5.56 6.58 -16.18
CA GLU A 60 6.09 5.74 -15.10
C GLU A 60 5.27 5.92 -13.81
N ALA A 61 4.93 7.16 -13.45
CA ALA A 61 4.11 7.45 -12.28
C ALA A 61 2.70 6.84 -12.40
N LYS A 62 2.12 6.87 -13.61
CA LYS A 62 0.85 6.20 -13.91
C LYS A 62 0.94 4.69 -13.68
N GLN A 63 1.97 4.05 -14.23
CA GLN A 63 2.17 2.60 -14.05
C GLN A 63 2.33 2.22 -12.59
N ASP A 64 3.12 2.97 -11.82
CA ASP A 64 3.32 2.74 -10.40
C ASP A 64 2.03 2.87 -9.60
N PHE A 65 1.22 3.88 -9.91
CA PHE A 65 -0.11 4.02 -9.33
C PHE A 65 -1.00 2.83 -9.67
N CYS A 66 -1.11 2.46 -10.95
CA CYS A 66 -1.95 1.35 -11.37
C CYS A 66 -1.51 0.02 -10.74
N ARG A 67 -0.21 -0.21 -10.56
CA ARG A 67 0.30 -1.41 -9.86
C ARG A 67 -0.20 -1.47 -8.41
N LYS A 68 -0.10 -0.37 -7.68
CA LYS A 68 -0.57 -0.26 -6.28
C LYS A 68 -2.09 -0.32 -6.19
N ALA A 69 -2.79 0.42 -7.05
CA ALA A 69 -4.25 0.45 -7.09
C ALA A 69 -4.84 -0.90 -7.50
N PHE A 70 -4.20 -1.61 -8.43
CA PHE A 70 -4.59 -2.96 -8.82
C PHE A 70 -4.45 -3.96 -7.66
N GLN A 71 -3.34 -3.91 -6.92
CA GLN A 71 -3.17 -4.74 -5.73
C GLN A 71 -4.27 -4.48 -4.70
N ALA A 72 -4.57 -3.20 -4.43
CA ALA A 72 -5.65 -2.82 -3.53
C ALA A 72 -7.03 -3.29 -4.04
N PHE A 73 -7.30 -3.11 -5.34
CA PHE A 73 -8.53 -3.56 -5.99
C PHE A 73 -8.71 -5.08 -5.85
N ARG A 74 -7.66 -5.87 -6.09
CA ARG A 74 -7.69 -7.34 -5.96
C ARG A 74 -7.83 -7.83 -4.51
N ALA A 75 -7.32 -7.07 -3.56
CA ALA A 75 -7.47 -7.36 -2.13
C ALA A 75 -8.85 -6.93 -1.58
N SER A 76 -9.64 -6.16 -2.35
CA SER A 76 -10.92 -5.65 -1.88
C SER A 76 -11.97 -6.76 -1.78
N PRO A 77 -12.76 -6.81 -0.70
CA PRO A 77 -13.88 -7.75 -0.58
C PRO A 77 -14.97 -7.57 -1.65
N SER A 78 -15.01 -6.41 -2.32
CA SER A 78 -15.91 -6.15 -3.45
C SER A 78 -15.64 -7.04 -4.68
N GLN A 79 -14.50 -7.76 -4.73
CA GLN A 79 -14.19 -8.74 -5.77
C GLN A 79 -15.11 -9.97 -5.76
N SER A 80 -15.77 -10.25 -4.62
CA SER A 80 -16.53 -11.49 -4.41
C SER A 80 -17.72 -11.68 -5.38
N TYR A 81 -18.17 -10.61 -6.05
CA TYR A 81 -19.32 -10.61 -6.96
C TYR A 81 -18.96 -10.24 -8.40
N ILE A 82 -17.67 -10.17 -8.74
CA ILE A 82 -17.25 -9.78 -10.09
C ILE A 82 -17.32 -11.00 -11.01
N ILE A 83 -18.37 -11.06 -11.83
CA ILE A 83 -18.62 -12.17 -12.78
C ILE A 83 -17.96 -11.90 -14.14
N SER A 84 -17.65 -10.63 -14.47
CA SER A 84 -17.04 -10.28 -15.76
C SER A 84 -15.64 -10.85 -15.90
N SER A 85 -15.44 -11.68 -16.93
CA SER A 85 -14.13 -12.26 -17.28
C SER A 85 -13.07 -11.19 -17.57
N ASN A 86 -13.46 -10.05 -18.14
CA ASN A 86 -12.56 -8.94 -18.44
C ASN A 86 -12.06 -8.23 -17.18
N VAL A 87 -12.87 -8.20 -16.11
CA VAL A 87 -12.43 -7.65 -14.81
C VAL A 87 -11.60 -8.66 -14.04
N GLN A 88 -11.90 -9.95 -14.18
CA GLN A 88 -11.10 -11.03 -13.61
C GLN A 88 -9.70 -11.13 -14.25
N ALA A 89 -9.62 -10.91 -15.57
CA ALA A 89 -8.39 -10.89 -16.35
C ALA A 89 -7.67 -9.53 -16.35
N LEU A 90 -8.14 -8.57 -15.55
CA LEU A 90 -7.53 -7.24 -15.46
C LEU A 90 -6.08 -7.33 -15.02
N THR A 91 -5.21 -6.56 -15.68
CA THR A 91 -3.81 -6.35 -15.29
C THR A 91 -3.61 -4.90 -14.81
N PRO A 92 -2.48 -4.57 -14.16
CA PRO A 92 -2.13 -3.18 -13.85
C PRO A 92 -2.16 -2.26 -15.07
N GLU A 93 -1.65 -2.72 -16.21
CA GLU A 93 -1.64 -1.97 -17.47
C GLU A 93 -3.07 -1.81 -18.02
N GLY A 94 -3.88 -2.87 -17.89
CA GLY A 94 -5.31 -2.82 -18.18
C GLY A 94 -6.03 -1.76 -17.34
N LEU A 95 -5.75 -1.68 -16.04
CA LEU A 95 -6.32 -0.67 -15.14
C LEU A 95 -5.94 0.75 -15.57
N CYS A 96 -4.68 0.98 -15.94
CA CYS A 96 -4.23 2.27 -16.48
C CYS A 96 -5.02 2.67 -17.74
N ARG A 97 -5.21 1.74 -18.68
CA ARG A 97 -6.04 2.00 -19.88
C ARG A 97 -7.48 2.35 -19.51
N ARG A 98 -8.06 1.68 -18.49
CA ARG A 98 -9.41 2.02 -18.00
C ARG A 98 -9.47 3.42 -17.40
N LEU A 99 -8.44 3.83 -16.66
CA LEU A 99 -8.34 5.18 -16.11
C LEU A 99 -8.18 6.23 -17.20
N ASP A 100 -7.38 5.96 -18.23
CA ASP A 100 -7.27 6.83 -19.40
C ASP A 100 -8.63 6.97 -20.11
N GLN A 101 -9.38 5.87 -20.29
CA GLN A 101 -10.75 5.91 -20.82
C GLN A 101 -11.71 6.67 -19.90
N PHE A 102 -11.58 6.51 -18.59
CA PHE A 102 -12.42 7.17 -17.60
C PHE A 102 -12.30 8.70 -17.68
N TYR A 103 -11.08 9.21 -17.76
CA TYR A 103 -10.78 10.65 -17.83
C TYR A 103 -10.80 11.25 -19.24
N GLN A 104 -11.20 10.49 -20.26
CA GLN A 104 -11.55 11.08 -21.57
C GLN A 104 -12.84 11.90 -21.48
N TYR A 105 -13.72 11.58 -20.53
CA TYR A 105 -14.99 12.28 -20.36
C TYR A 105 -14.83 13.41 -19.34
N ALA A 106 -15.07 14.65 -19.77
CA ALA A 106 -14.94 15.83 -18.92
C ALA A 106 -15.82 15.78 -17.66
N VAL A 107 -16.96 15.07 -17.70
CA VAL A 107 -17.83 14.86 -16.53
C VAL A 107 -17.13 14.10 -15.39
N ASN A 108 -16.08 13.36 -15.71
CA ASN A 108 -15.30 12.58 -14.75
C ASN A 108 -14.05 13.33 -14.26
N ASP A 109 -13.76 14.53 -14.78
CA ASP A 109 -12.49 15.20 -14.51
C ASP A 109 -12.27 15.50 -13.04
N GLU A 110 -13.33 15.78 -12.27
CA GLU A 110 -13.23 16.10 -10.83
C GLU A 110 -13.21 14.85 -9.93
N ILE A 111 -13.42 13.66 -10.50
CA ILE A 111 -13.48 12.42 -9.72
C ILE A 111 -12.06 12.05 -9.27
N PRO A 112 -11.82 11.88 -7.95
CA PRO A 112 -10.52 11.48 -7.45
C PRO A 112 -10.07 10.12 -7.98
N ILE A 113 -8.78 10.00 -8.27
CA ILE A 113 -8.20 8.83 -8.93
C ILE A 113 -8.37 7.53 -8.12
N ASN A 114 -8.41 7.62 -6.79
CA ASN A 114 -8.70 6.44 -5.98
C ASN A 114 -10.13 5.92 -6.19
N GLN A 115 -11.11 6.79 -6.40
CA GLN A 115 -12.48 6.41 -6.70
C GLN A 115 -12.56 5.90 -8.14
N ALA A 116 -11.96 6.62 -9.08
CA ALA A 116 -11.89 6.20 -10.48
C ALA A 116 -11.28 4.78 -10.62
N ALA A 117 -10.23 4.45 -9.86
CA ALA A 117 -9.60 3.12 -9.91
C ALA A 117 -10.50 1.97 -9.44
N ASN A 118 -11.53 2.26 -8.63
CA ASN A 118 -12.52 1.27 -8.20
C ASN A 118 -13.72 1.17 -9.16
N ILE A 119 -13.99 2.23 -9.92
CA ILE A 119 -15.17 2.33 -10.79
C ILE A 119 -14.82 1.94 -12.23
N ALA A 120 -13.72 2.45 -12.77
CA ALA A 120 -13.33 2.30 -14.17
C ALA A 120 -13.23 0.83 -14.63
N PRO A 121 -12.70 -0.13 -13.83
CA PRO A 121 -12.72 -1.55 -14.19
C PRO A 121 -14.12 -2.09 -14.46
N LEU A 122 -15.11 -1.64 -13.67
CA LEU A 122 -16.49 -2.09 -13.76
C LEU A 122 -17.20 -1.41 -14.92
N LEU A 123 -17.03 -0.08 -15.03
CA LEU A 123 -17.68 0.74 -16.05
C LEU A 123 -17.30 0.30 -17.46
N PHE A 124 -16.04 -0.10 -17.66
CA PHE A 124 -15.56 -0.52 -18.96
C PHE A 124 -15.37 -2.04 -19.06
N SER A 125 -15.99 -2.81 -18.17
CA SER A 125 -15.84 -4.27 -18.11
C SER A 125 -16.21 -4.98 -19.41
N ASP A 126 -17.01 -4.39 -20.28
CA ASP A 126 -17.38 -5.00 -21.57
C ASP A 126 -16.36 -4.80 -22.68
N LEU A 127 -15.43 -3.84 -22.55
CA LEU A 127 -14.42 -3.65 -23.59
C LEU A 127 -13.32 -4.70 -23.41
N PRO A 128 -12.90 -5.40 -24.47
CA PRO A 128 -11.77 -6.30 -24.39
C PRO A 128 -10.53 -5.52 -23.95
N LEU A 129 -9.73 -6.12 -23.08
CA LEU A 129 -8.37 -5.67 -22.84
C LEU A 129 -7.62 -6.03 -24.13
N GLU A 130 -7.50 -5.11 -25.09
CA GLU A 130 -6.78 -5.37 -26.34
C GLU A 130 -5.44 -6.03 -25.97
N GLN A 131 -5.25 -7.26 -26.45
CA GLN A 131 -4.03 -8.02 -26.25
C GLN A 131 -2.97 -7.44 -27.19
N PRO A 132 -1.70 -7.33 -26.75
CA PRO A 132 -0.61 -6.95 -27.65
C PRO A 132 -0.50 -7.91 -28.85
#